data_AF-A0A3D6C1G0-F1
#
_entry.id   AF-A0A3D6C1G0-F1
#
_cell.length_a   1.000
_cell.length_b   1.000
_cell.length_c   1.000
_cell.angle_alpha   90.00
_cell.angle_beta   90.00
_cell.angle_gamma   90.00
#
_symmetry.space_group_name_H-M   'P 1'
#
loop_
_entity.id
_entity.type
_entity.pdbx_description
1 polymer ?
#
loop_
_entity_poly.entity_id
_entity_poly.type
_entity_poly.pdbx_seq_one_letter_code
_entity_poly.pdbx_strand_id
1 'polypeptide(L)'
;MRTICFFPFTYMDTAQAKAVTAFFQQTRVLSLGQDVPAVREHLNDQVGDDQKALLPLSPPEDVLQGAELRVQEYLAWAKIHRGNERNLKALMRESVYFRDDTGPSSIQSQIRRGMAGGAQKNEPKQKDPLLFLKLAEIWDRDNDAIRQELNALDAGNAALFAELKGEMPEAEPPHEASSPAGAGRDPGETMTGERISAWFAVAEQAGITAQTHESPLLVTTSPAVMDYLETCADEVINGLDIESIKVHESGCACKERWQQDLSEILDPPLSSNAPTGSRPAESIDCCALSGQIKLNILSGETLKQTVKFPGERLAACLVTLNS
;
A
#
# COMPACT_ATOMS: atom_id res chain seq x y z
N MET A 1 -3.70 14.48 -17.16
CA MET A 1 -3.28 13.14 -16.75
C MET A 1 -3.18 13.16 -15.24
N ARG A 2 -4.20 12.59 -14.61
CA ARG A 2 -4.31 12.48 -13.16
C ARG A 2 -3.08 11.77 -12.57
N THR A 3 -2.65 12.21 -11.40
CA THR A 3 -1.56 11.53 -10.66
C THR A 3 -2.05 10.18 -10.14
N ILE A 4 -1.30 9.11 -10.39
CA ILE A 4 -1.61 7.75 -9.92
C ILE A 4 -0.74 7.44 -8.70
N CYS A 5 -1.35 6.99 -7.61
CA CYS A 5 -0.68 6.73 -6.34
C CYS A 5 -0.99 5.33 -5.82
N PHE A 6 0.04 4.55 -5.49
CA PHE A 6 -0.14 3.27 -4.81
C PHE A 6 -0.53 3.49 -3.34
N PHE A 7 -1.53 2.73 -2.88
CA PHE A 7 -2.26 2.97 -1.65
C PHE A 7 -2.81 1.67 -1.04
N PRO A 8 -2.94 1.56 0.29
CA PRO A 8 -2.42 2.42 1.36
C PRO A 8 -1.04 1.95 1.87
N PHE A 9 -0.36 1.08 1.12
CA PHE A 9 0.87 0.44 1.55
C PHE A 9 2.10 1.29 1.21
N THR A 10 3.13 1.16 2.04
CA THR A 10 4.44 1.79 1.85
C THR A 10 5.51 0.77 1.45
N TYR A 11 5.23 -0.52 1.66
CA TYR A 11 5.94 -1.64 1.08
C TYR A 11 5.14 -2.19 -0.11
N MET A 12 5.84 -2.64 -1.14
CA MET A 12 5.25 -3.24 -2.34
C MET A 12 6.04 -4.52 -2.65
N ASP A 13 5.36 -5.67 -2.62
CA ASP A 13 5.97 -6.93 -3.02
C ASP A 13 6.08 -7.05 -4.55
N THR A 14 6.80 -8.09 -5.01
CA THR A 14 7.05 -8.32 -6.44
C THR A 14 5.77 -8.54 -7.24
N ALA A 15 4.77 -9.24 -6.69
CA ALA A 15 3.51 -9.51 -7.39
C ALA A 15 2.69 -8.23 -7.53
N GLN A 16 2.64 -7.41 -6.47
CA GLN A 16 2.00 -6.10 -6.48
C GLN A 16 2.65 -5.17 -7.49
N ALA A 17 3.98 -5.12 -7.53
CA ALA A 17 4.72 -4.30 -8.48
C ALA A 17 4.48 -4.74 -9.93
N LYS A 18 4.52 -6.05 -10.21
CA LYS A 18 4.18 -6.61 -11.53
C LYS A 18 2.76 -6.21 -11.94
N ALA A 19 1.79 -6.33 -11.04
CA ALA A 19 0.41 -5.92 -11.33
C ALA A 19 0.33 -4.41 -11.64
N VAL A 20 0.78 -3.55 -10.73
CA VAL A 20 0.71 -2.09 -10.92
C VAL A 20 1.42 -1.63 -12.19
N THR A 21 2.62 -2.15 -12.47
CA THR A 21 3.40 -1.77 -13.66
C THR A 21 2.91 -2.40 -14.97
N ALA A 22 2.04 -3.43 -14.91
CA ALA A 22 1.32 -3.93 -16.08
C ALA A 22 0.18 -2.97 -16.47
N PHE A 23 -0.50 -2.37 -15.48
CA PHE A 23 -1.62 -1.46 -15.71
C PHE A 23 -1.21 -0.01 -16.00
N PHE A 24 -0.15 0.49 -15.36
CA PHE A 24 0.18 1.91 -15.36
C PHE A 24 1.62 2.20 -15.77
N GLN A 25 1.81 3.23 -16.61
CA GLN A 25 3.14 3.68 -17.03
C GLN A 25 3.94 4.28 -15.88
N GLN A 26 3.29 5.09 -15.03
CA GLN A 26 3.91 5.78 -13.91
C GLN A 26 2.98 5.77 -12.71
N THR A 27 3.45 5.25 -11.58
CA THR A 27 2.75 5.20 -10.30
C THR A 27 3.65 5.75 -9.22
N ARG A 28 3.11 6.67 -8.41
CA ARG A 28 3.81 7.21 -7.25
C ARG A 28 3.63 6.30 -6.04
N VAL A 29 4.70 6.04 -5.31
CA VAL A 29 4.69 5.15 -4.14
C VAL A 29 5.20 5.92 -2.92
N LEU A 30 4.43 5.91 -1.83
CA LEU A 30 4.88 6.52 -0.57
C LEU A 30 6.02 5.69 0.02
N SER A 31 7.22 6.25 0.02
CA SER A 31 8.43 5.60 0.52
C SER A 31 8.88 6.26 1.82
N LEU A 32 8.98 5.46 2.88
CA LEU A 32 9.35 5.93 4.21
C LEU A 32 10.82 5.66 4.55
N GLY A 33 11.53 4.81 3.82
CA GLY A 33 12.93 4.46 4.07
C GLY A 33 13.91 5.05 3.04
N GLN A 34 15.20 5.03 3.38
CA GLN A 34 16.28 5.28 2.39
C GLN A 34 16.47 4.11 1.40
N ASP A 35 15.72 3.01 1.58
CA ASP A 35 15.73 1.77 0.80
C ASP A 35 15.05 1.87 -0.58
N VAL A 36 14.84 3.08 -1.11
CA VAL A 36 14.48 3.28 -2.52
C VAL A 36 15.40 2.47 -3.45
N PRO A 37 16.71 2.29 -3.18
CA PRO A 37 17.57 1.40 -3.95
C PRO A 37 17.19 -0.07 -3.82
N ALA A 38 16.64 -0.57 -2.71
CA ALA A 38 16.28 -1.98 -2.53
C ALA A 38 14.97 -2.34 -3.24
N VAL A 39 13.95 -1.46 -3.19
CA VAL A 39 12.76 -1.60 -4.05
C VAL A 39 13.16 -1.50 -5.52
N ARG A 40 14.08 -0.59 -5.86
CA ARG A 40 14.66 -0.51 -7.21
C ARG A 40 15.49 -1.73 -7.57
N GLU A 41 16.37 -2.25 -6.72
CA GLU A 41 17.21 -3.43 -6.98
C GLU A 41 16.37 -4.69 -7.16
N HIS A 42 15.38 -4.90 -6.30
CA HIS A 42 14.47 -6.04 -6.42
C HIS A 42 13.64 -5.99 -7.71
N LEU A 43 13.31 -4.79 -8.19
CA LEU A 43 12.67 -4.58 -9.49
C LEU A 43 13.66 -4.62 -10.67
N ASN A 44 14.93 -4.28 -10.45
CA ASN A 44 15.98 -4.29 -11.47
C ASN A 44 16.30 -5.71 -11.94
N ASP A 45 16.25 -6.68 -11.02
CA ASP A 45 16.57 -8.08 -11.33
C ASP A 45 15.41 -8.82 -12.04
N GLN A 46 14.17 -8.30 -11.97
CA GLN A 46 12.99 -8.99 -12.51
C GLN A 46 12.18 -8.22 -13.57
N VAL A 47 12.28 -6.88 -13.66
CA VAL A 47 11.34 -6.07 -14.46
C VAL A 47 12.03 -5.27 -15.59
N GLY A 48 13.36 -5.34 -15.73
CA GLY A 48 14.07 -4.68 -16.84
C GLY A 48 13.99 -3.15 -16.81
N ASP A 49 13.94 -2.49 -17.99
CA ASP A 49 13.99 -1.02 -18.18
C ASP A 49 12.76 -0.25 -17.61
N ASP A 50 11.84 -0.95 -16.95
CA ASP A 50 10.63 -0.41 -16.28
C ASP A 50 10.95 0.38 -14.99
N GLN A 51 12.23 0.66 -14.68
CA GLN A 51 12.68 1.43 -13.50
C GLN A 51 12.08 2.83 -13.39
N LYS A 52 11.52 3.36 -14.48
CA LYS A 52 10.86 4.68 -14.52
C LYS A 52 9.37 4.61 -14.13
N ALA A 53 8.80 3.42 -13.96
CA ALA A 53 7.38 3.25 -13.73
C ALA A 53 6.96 3.48 -12.27
N LEU A 54 7.83 3.23 -11.29
CA LEU A 54 7.54 3.50 -9.88
C LEU A 54 8.33 4.70 -9.38
N LEU A 55 7.62 5.76 -9.02
CA LEU A 55 8.20 7.02 -8.58
C LEU A 55 8.07 7.14 -7.05
N PRO A 56 9.18 7.07 -6.29
CA PRO A 56 9.13 7.20 -4.85
C PRO A 56 8.74 8.63 -4.46
N LEU A 57 7.89 8.75 -3.45
CA LEU A 57 7.56 10.00 -2.78
C LEU A 57 7.84 9.85 -1.29
N SER A 58 8.60 10.77 -0.73
CA SER A 58 9.01 10.73 0.66
C SER A 58 8.59 12.01 1.37
N PRO A 59 8.09 11.92 2.62
CA PRO A 59 7.99 13.06 3.51
C PRO A 59 9.34 13.77 3.70
N PRO A 60 9.36 14.99 4.28
CA PRO A 60 10.59 15.69 4.63
C PRO A 60 11.56 14.81 5.44
N GLU A 61 12.85 14.88 5.10
CA GLU A 61 13.87 13.96 5.62
C GLU A 61 14.03 14.05 7.14
N ASP A 62 13.89 15.23 7.72
CA ASP A 62 13.96 15.47 9.16
C ASP A 62 12.85 14.72 9.93
N VAL A 63 11.64 14.71 9.36
CA VAL A 63 10.48 13.99 9.91
C VAL A 63 10.70 12.48 9.82
N LEU A 64 11.23 12.00 8.68
CA LEU A 64 11.54 10.59 8.47
C LEU A 64 12.63 10.09 9.42
N GLN A 65 13.73 10.83 9.58
CA GLN A 65 14.83 10.46 10.48
C GLN A 65 14.37 10.36 11.94
N GLY A 66 13.51 11.29 12.38
CA GLY A 66 12.93 11.25 13.72
C GLY A 66 12.07 10.00 13.96
N ALA A 67 11.24 9.62 12.99
CA ALA A 67 10.43 8.41 13.08
C ALA A 67 11.29 7.13 13.02
N GLU A 68 12.29 7.10 12.13
CA GLU A 68 13.23 5.99 11.99
C GLU A 68 13.98 5.70 13.29
N LEU A 69 14.48 6.74 13.97
CA LEU A 69 15.16 6.59 15.26
C LEU A 69 14.24 5.94 16.31
N ARG A 70 12.98 6.39 16.42
CA ARG A 70 12.00 5.84 17.36
C ARG A 70 11.68 4.37 17.07
N VAL A 71 11.58 4.00 15.79
CA VAL A 71 11.38 2.60 15.37
C VAL A 71 12.58 1.75 15.79
N GLN A 72 13.79 2.23 15.54
CA GLN A 72 15.01 1.51 15.91
C GLN A 72 15.14 1.31 17.43
N GLU A 73 14.83 2.34 18.21
CA GLU A 73 14.79 2.26 19.68
C GLU A 73 13.77 1.21 20.15
N TYR A 74 12.57 1.21 19.55
CA TYR A 74 11.53 0.23 19.86
C TYR A 74 11.96 -1.20 19.52
N LEU A 75 12.52 -1.43 18.32
CA LEU A 75 13.00 -2.75 17.89
C LEU A 75 14.15 -3.25 18.76
N ALA A 76 15.10 -2.38 19.11
CA ALA A 76 16.20 -2.70 20.01
C ALA A 76 15.69 -3.12 21.39
N TRP A 77 14.71 -2.38 21.92
CA TRP A 77 14.04 -2.75 23.17
C TRP A 77 13.31 -4.09 23.07
N ALA A 78 12.52 -4.30 22.01
CA ALA A 78 11.72 -5.51 21.81
C ALA A 78 12.61 -6.76 21.73
N LYS A 79 13.77 -6.64 21.07
CA LYS A 79 14.80 -7.68 20.97
C LYS A 79 15.37 -8.07 22.33
N ILE A 80 15.68 -7.09 23.19
CA ILE A 80 16.22 -7.33 24.54
C ILE A 80 15.17 -7.99 25.45
N HIS A 81 13.90 -7.61 25.31
CA HIS A 81 12.84 -7.98 26.25
C HIS A 81 11.95 -9.12 25.75
N ARG A 82 12.29 -9.76 24.62
CA ARG A 82 11.53 -10.85 23.97
C ARG A 82 10.02 -10.57 23.88
N GLY A 83 9.65 -9.31 23.63
CA GLY A 83 8.26 -8.91 23.46
C GLY A 83 7.33 -9.12 24.68
N ASN A 84 7.83 -9.15 25.92
CA ASN A 84 6.95 -9.31 27.09
C ASN A 84 6.03 -8.08 27.26
N GLU A 85 4.73 -8.26 26.98
CA GLU A 85 3.67 -7.24 27.03
C GLU A 85 3.57 -6.53 28.39
N ARG A 86 3.92 -7.22 29.49
CA ARG A 86 3.96 -6.63 30.84
C ARG A 86 5.05 -5.57 30.98
N ASN A 87 6.18 -5.75 30.30
CA ASN A 87 7.29 -4.80 30.29
C ASN A 87 7.00 -3.61 29.35
N LEU A 88 6.26 -3.83 28.26
CA LEU A 88 5.81 -2.75 27.37
C LEU A 88 4.85 -1.80 28.09
N LYS A 89 3.88 -2.32 28.86
CA LYS A 89 2.95 -1.49 29.66
C LYS A 89 3.64 -0.72 30.79
N ALA A 90 4.73 -1.26 31.34
CA ALA A 90 5.57 -0.55 32.31
C ALA A 90 6.35 0.59 31.62
N LEU A 91 6.93 0.34 30.44
CA LEU A 91 7.65 1.37 29.68
C LEU A 91 6.71 2.47 29.15
N MET A 92 5.51 2.16 28.66
CA MET A 92 4.52 3.18 28.27
C MET A 92 4.05 4.07 29.45
N ARG A 93 4.29 3.63 30.69
CA ARG A 93 4.10 4.45 31.90
C ARG A 93 5.34 5.27 32.27
N GLU A 94 6.54 4.78 31.95
CA GLU A 94 7.83 5.36 32.40
C GLU A 94 8.56 6.18 31.32
N SER A 95 8.32 5.95 30.02
CA SER A 95 8.98 6.70 28.95
C SER A 95 8.25 8.00 28.65
N VAL A 96 8.94 9.10 28.97
CA VAL A 96 8.65 10.49 28.60
C VAL A 96 8.46 10.64 27.08
N TYR A 97 9.01 9.73 26.27
CA TYR A 97 9.07 9.81 24.81
C TYR A 97 7.76 9.52 24.05
N PHE A 98 6.77 8.87 24.68
CA PHE A 98 5.42 8.67 24.08
C PHE A 98 4.36 9.61 24.66
N ARG A 99 4.79 10.61 25.43
CA ARG A 99 3.92 11.66 25.98
C ARG A 99 4.54 12.99 25.63
N ASP A 100 4.03 13.67 24.60
CA ASP A 100 4.32 15.08 24.31
C ASP A 100 3.89 16.05 25.45
N ASP A 101 3.60 15.54 26.65
CA ASP A 101 3.01 16.27 27.77
C ASP A 101 3.94 16.42 28.99
N THR A 102 5.26 16.19 28.88
CA THR A 102 6.17 16.39 30.03
C THR A 102 7.29 17.41 29.78
N GLY A 103 6.99 18.48 29.05
CA GLY A 103 7.72 19.73 29.23
C GLY A 103 7.36 20.35 30.60
N PRO A 104 8.30 21.02 31.31
CA PRO A 104 7.99 21.71 32.57
C PRO A 104 6.81 22.70 32.45
N SER A 105 6.58 23.23 31.24
CA SER A 105 5.48 24.13 30.86
C SER A 105 4.11 23.44 30.80
N SER A 106 4.00 22.18 30.36
CA SER A 106 2.72 21.45 30.30
C SER A 106 2.25 21.08 31.71
N ILE A 107 3.18 20.65 32.58
CA ILE A 107 2.92 20.35 34.00
C ILE A 107 2.47 21.62 34.74
N GLN A 108 3.12 22.76 34.51
CA GLN A 108 2.64 24.04 35.06
C GLN A 108 1.24 24.42 34.54
N SER A 109 0.96 24.17 33.25
CA SER A 109 -0.35 24.45 32.67
C SER A 109 -1.46 23.52 33.21
N GLN A 110 -1.12 22.25 33.50
CA GLN A 110 -2.03 21.27 34.09
C GLN A 110 -2.27 21.53 35.59
N ILE A 111 -1.25 21.94 36.35
CA ILE A 111 -1.41 22.35 37.75
C ILE A 111 -2.28 23.62 37.85
N ARG A 112 -2.12 24.58 36.93
CA ARG A 112 -3.00 25.77 36.88
C ARG A 112 -4.42 25.42 36.42
N ARG A 113 -4.61 24.47 35.51
CA ARG A 113 -5.95 24.02 35.05
C ARG A 113 -6.67 23.12 36.07
N GLY A 114 -5.95 22.33 36.86
CA GLY A 114 -6.51 21.46 37.89
C GLY A 114 -7.18 22.20 39.05
N MET A 115 -6.83 23.47 39.28
CA MET A 115 -7.55 24.33 40.24
C MET A 115 -8.86 24.91 39.69
N ALA A 116 -9.11 24.79 38.39
CA ALA A 116 -10.28 25.34 37.71
C ALA A 116 -11.16 24.23 37.10
N GLY A 117 -11.56 23.23 37.92
CA GLY A 117 -12.82 22.48 37.79
C GLY A 117 -13.27 21.91 36.44
N GLY A 118 -12.40 21.70 35.46
CA GLY A 118 -12.76 21.16 34.15
C GLY A 118 -12.34 19.70 33.99
N ALA A 119 -13.30 18.78 34.04
CA ALA A 119 -13.07 17.38 33.69
C ALA A 119 -12.65 17.28 32.22
N GLN A 120 -11.38 17.00 31.95
CA GLN A 120 -10.93 16.60 30.61
C GLN A 120 -11.53 15.24 30.28
N LYS A 121 -12.37 15.18 29.24
CA LYS A 121 -12.56 13.96 28.47
C LYS A 121 -11.18 13.57 27.94
N ASN A 122 -10.68 12.39 28.34
CA ASN A 122 -9.51 11.78 27.72
C ASN A 122 -9.88 11.49 26.26
N GLU A 123 -9.57 12.40 25.34
CA GLU A 123 -9.54 12.06 23.92
C GLU A 123 -8.46 10.99 23.72
N PRO A 124 -8.75 9.91 22.95
CA PRO A 124 -7.75 8.89 22.67
C PRO A 124 -6.57 9.56 21.95
N LYS A 125 -5.38 9.45 22.55
CA LYS A 125 -4.14 10.02 22.03
C LYS A 125 -3.97 9.64 20.55
N GLN A 126 -3.86 10.66 19.70
CA GLN A 126 -3.66 10.51 18.27
C GLN A 126 -2.37 9.71 18.05
N LYS A 127 -2.50 8.50 17.48
CA LYS A 127 -1.37 7.65 17.11
C LYS A 127 -0.53 8.41 16.07
N ASP A 128 0.79 8.43 16.22
CA ASP A 128 1.72 9.00 15.24
C ASP A 128 1.57 8.23 13.90
N PRO A 129 1.01 8.84 12.85
CA PRO A 129 0.72 8.17 11.59
C PRO A 129 1.97 7.62 10.89
N LEU A 130 3.07 8.37 10.97
CA LEU A 130 4.31 8.00 10.31
C LEU A 130 4.96 6.80 11.01
N LEU A 131 4.99 6.83 12.35
CA LEU A 131 5.47 5.70 13.14
C LEU A 131 4.63 4.44 12.88
N PHE A 132 3.30 4.60 12.76
CA PHE A 132 2.41 3.49 12.45
C PHE A 132 2.72 2.87 11.08
N LEU A 133 2.82 3.69 10.02
CA LEU A 133 3.13 3.19 8.68
C LEU A 133 4.51 2.55 8.60
N LYS A 134 5.52 3.07 9.33
CA LYS A 134 6.84 2.44 9.42
C LYS A 134 6.79 1.04 10.00
N LEU A 135 6.05 0.85 11.09
CA LEU A 135 5.87 -0.47 11.69
C LEU A 135 5.06 -1.40 10.79
N ALA A 136 4.07 -0.86 10.08
CA ALA A 136 3.30 -1.62 9.09
C ALA A 136 4.18 -2.06 7.92
N GLU A 137 5.06 -1.19 7.42
CA GLU A 137 6.04 -1.49 6.37
C GLU A 137 6.97 -2.64 6.77
N ILE A 138 7.51 -2.60 7.99
CA ILE A 138 8.37 -3.68 8.52
C ILE A 138 7.60 -4.99 8.58
N TRP A 139 6.37 -4.96 9.08
CA TRP A 139 5.53 -6.15 9.18
C TRP A 139 5.18 -6.73 7.80
N ASP A 140 4.86 -5.88 6.82
CA ASP A 140 4.58 -6.30 5.45
C ASP A 140 5.82 -6.97 4.83
N ARG A 141 7.00 -6.34 5.00
CA ARG A 141 8.29 -6.84 4.49
C ARG A 141 8.69 -8.17 5.14
N ASP A 142 8.58 -8.29 6.46
CA ASP A 142 8.90 -9.52 7.19
C ASP A 142 7.97 -10.66 6.78
N ASN A 143 6.67 -10.38 6.63
CA ASN A 143 5.70 -11.38 6.16
C ASN A 143 5.99 -11.85 4.74
N ASP A 144 6.36 -10.94 3.84
CA ASP A 144 6.70 -11.33 2.48
C ASP A 144 7.98 -12.18 2.45
N ALA A 145 9.02 -11.79 3.20
CA ALA A 145 10.24 -12.59 3.33
C ALA A 145 9.95 -14.00 3.86
N ILE A 146 9.14 -14.13 4.91
CA ILE A 146 8.70 -15.43 5.44
C ILE A 146 7.95 -16.23 4.37
N ARG A 147 7.06 -15.59 3.62
CA ARG A 147 6.29 -16.24 2.55
C ARG A 147 7.20 -16.76 1.44
N GLN A 148 8.18 -15.96 1.01
CA GLN A 148 9.16 -16.36 0.01
C GLN A 148 9.98 -17.57 0.48
N GLU A 149 10.41 -17.59 1.74
CA GLU A 149 11.12 -18.73 2.33
C GLU A 149 10.25 -19.99 2.39
N LEU A 150 8.98 -19.87 2.80
CA LEU A 150 8.04 -20.99 2.84
C LEU A 150 7.78 -21.56 1.44
N ASN A 151 7.56 -20.69 0.45
CA ASN A 151 7.38 -21.11 -0.95
C ASN A 151 8.62 -21.81 -1.49
N ALA A 152 9.82 -21.33 -1.15
CA ALA A 152 11.07 -21.97 -1.56
C ALA A 152 11.23 -23.37 -0.92
N LEU A 153 10.82 -23.54 0.35
CA LEU A 153 10.79 -24.84 1.02
C LEU A 153 9.79 -25.79 0.37
N ASP A 154 8.59 -25.32 0.04
CA ASP A 154 7.56 -26.13 -0.62
C ASP A 154 8.01 -26.57 -2.02
N ALA A 155 8.62 -25.66 -2.79
CA ALA A 155 9.21 -25.98 -4.09
C ALA A 155 10.35 -27.01 -3.97
N GLY A 156 11.22 -26.86 -2.96
CA GLY A 156 12.29 -27.82 -2.67
C GLY A 156 11.75 -29.19 -2.27
N ASN A 157 10.70 -29.23 -1.44
CA ASN A 157 10.01 -30.47 -1.08
C ASN A 157 9.38 -31.14 -2.30
N ALA A 158 8.67 -30.38 -3.13
CA ALA A 158 8.06 -30.89 -4.36
C ALA A 158 9.11 -31.49 -5.30
N ALA A 159 10.25 -30.81 -5.49
CA ALA A 159 11.36 -31.29 -6.30
C ALA A 159 11.97 -32.59 -5.74
N LEU A 160 12.19 -32.68 -4.42
CA LEU A 160 12.66 -33.90 -3.76
C LEU A 160 11.68 -35.06 -3.94
N PHE A 161 10.37 -34.81 -3.82
CA PHE A 161 9.35 -35.84 -4.03
C PHE A 161 9.27 -36.30 -5.49
N ALA A 162 9.45 -35.39 -6.46
CA ALA A 162 9.54 -35.74 -7.88
C ALA A 162 10.76 -36.64 -8.15
N GLU A 163 11.93 -36.27 -7.61
CA GLU A 163 13.16 -37.06 -7.72
C GLU A 163 13.00 -38.46 -7.12
N LEU A 164 12.40 -38.57 -5.92
CA LEU A 164 12.15 -39.85 -5.26
C LEU A 164 11.15 -40.74 -6.03
N LYS A 165 10.23 -40.16 -6.79
CA LYS A 165 9.31 -40.89 -7.67
C LYS A 165 9.95 -41.34 -8.98
N GLY A 166 11.18 -40.92 -9.26
CA GLY A 166 11.84 -41.14 -10.55
C GLY A 166 11.26 -40.28 -11.66
N GLU A 167 10.52 -39.22 -11.32
CA GLU A 167 10.13 -38.18 -12.26
C GLU A 167 11.40 -37.36 -12.53
N MET A 168 12.13 -37.72 -13.59
CA MET A 168 13.24 -36.91 -14.09
C MET A 168 12.70 -35.50 -14.37
N PRO A 169 13.36 -34.43 -13.92
CA PRO A 169 12.98 -33.10 -14.34
C PRO A 169 13.19 -33.03 -15.85
N GLU A 170 12.09 -33.03 -16.61
CA GLU A 170 12.16 -32.62 -18.01
C GLU A 170 12.78 -31.23 -18.02
N ALA A 171 13.80 -31.06 -18.88
CA ALA A 171 14.61 -29.85 -18.98
C ALA A 171 13.84 -28.68 -19.63
N GLU A 172 12.60 -28.46 -19.23
CA GLU A 172 11.95 -27.18 -19.38
C GLU A 172 12.11 -26.46 -18.04
N PRO A 173 12.64 -25.22 -18.01
CA PRO A 173 12.49 -24.40 -16.82
C PRO A 173 11.00 -24.39 -16.52
N PRO A 174 10.57 -24.59 -15.26
CA PRO A 174 9.15 -24.49 -14.95
C PRO A 174 8.73 -23.09 -15.38
N HIS A 175 8.04 -22.99 -16.53
CA HIS A 175 7.08 -21.94 -16.78
C HIS A 175 6.29 -21.90 -15.50
N GLU A 176 6.43 -20.81 -14.74
CA GLU A 176 5.85 -20.57 -13.41
C GLU A 176 4.53 -21.33 -13.32
N ALA A 177 4.61 -22.58 -12.86
CA ALA A 177 3.45 -23.42 -12.80
C ALA A 177 2.78 -22.88 -11.57
N SER A 178 1.83 -21.98 -11.79
CA SER A 178 0.82 -21.48 -10.87
C SER A 178 0.08 -22.68 -10.27
N SER A 179 0.77 -23.51 -9.49
CA SER A 179 0.14 -24.13 -8.35
C SER A 179 -0.48 -22.99 -7.56
N PRO A 180 -1.67 -23.14 -6.99
CA PRO A 180 -2.26 -22.14 -6.12
C PRO A 180 -1.44 -22.13 -4.83
N ALA A 181 -0.22 -21.59 -4.89
CA ALA A 181 0.59 -21.20 -3.75
C ALA A 181 -0.33 -20.26 -2.99
N GLY A 182 -0.85 -20.76 -1.87
CA GLY A 182 -2.08 -20.29 -1.26
C GLY A 182 -2.13 -18.78 -1.28
N ALA A 183 -3.18 -18.24 -1.93
CA ALA A 183 -3.42 -16.82 -2.08
C ALA A 183 -2.97 -16.13 -0.80
N GLY A 184 -1.80 -15.48 -0.87
CA GLY A 184 -1.14 -14.94 0.30
C GLY A 184 -2.16 -14.05 0.99
N ARG A 185 -2.31 -14.19 2.31
CA ARG A 185 -3.26 -13.38 3.07
C ARG A 185 -3.11 -11.92 2.66
N ASP A 186 -4.21 -11.32 2.22
CA ASP A 186 -4.20 -9.95 1.69
C ASP A 186 -3.64 -9.00 2.78
N PRO A 187 -2.54 -8.27 2.50
CA PRO A 187 -1.93 -7.37 3.49
C PRO A 187 -2.93 -6.30 3.98
N GLY A 188 -3.92 -5.95 3.15
CA GLY A 188 -4.97 -5.01 3.48
C GLY A 188 -5.96 -5.49 4.53
N GLU A 189 -6.04 -6.79 4.85
CA GLU A 189 -6.93 -7.30 5.91
C GLU A 189 -6.50 -6.87 7.31
N THR A 190 -5.23 -6.50 7.49
CA THR A 190 -4.68 -6.18 8.81
C THR A 190 -4.68 -4.69 9.04
N MET A 191 -5.54 -4.21 9.95
CA MET A 191 -5.64 -2.80 10.35
C MET A 191 -5.92 -1.85 9.18
N THR A 192 -6.83 -2.24 8.27
CA THR A 192 -7.15 -1.52 7.03
C THR A 192 -7.46 -0.04 7.28
N GLY A 193 -8.36 0.26 8.22
CA GLY A 193 -8.78 1.62 8.52
C GLY A 193 -7.66 2.49 9.07
N GLU A 194 -6.84 1.96 9.98
CA GLU A 194 -5.67 2.68 10.50
C GLU A 194 -4.61 2.90 9.43
N ARG A 195 -4.35 1.92 8.55
CA ARG A 195 -3.42 2.06 7.42
C ARG A 195 -3.87 3.16 6.47
N ILE A 196 -5.13 3.12 6.06
CA ILE A 196 -5.72 4.13 5.18
C ILE A 196 -5.61 5.53 5.81
N SER A 197 -6.07 5.68 7.06
CA SER A 197 -6.04 6.96 7.77
C SER A 197 -4.62 7.50 7.96
N ALA A 198 -3.68 6.61 8.31
CA ALA A 198 -2.29 6.99 8.50
C ALA A 198 -1.61 7.35 7.17
N TRP A 199 -1.90 6.60 6.10
CA TRP A 199 -1.39 6.89 4.76
C TRP A 199 -1.80 8.28 4.30
N PHE A 200 -3.08 8.66 4.41
CA PHE A 200 -3.51 10.01 4.02
C PHE A 200 -2.84 11.12 4.84
N ALA A 201 -2.69 10.92 6.15
CA ALA A 201 -2.02 11.89 7.01
C ALA A 201 -0.53 12.08 6.64
N VAL A 202 0.16 11.02 6.23
CA VAL A 202 1.56 11.10 5.78
C VAL A 202 1.66 11.57 4.33
N ALA A 203 0.71 11.19 3.47
CA ALA A 203 0.62 11.60 2.08
C ALA A 203 0.43 13.12 1.94
N GLU A 204 -0.33 13.74 2.85
CA GLU A 204 -0.45 15.19 2.95
C GLU A 204 0.91 15.86 3.22
N GLN A 205 1.68 15.32 4.16
CA GLN A 205 3.04 15.80 4.47
C GLN A 205 4.01 15.62 3.30
N ALA A 206 3.86 14.54 2.53
CA ALA A 206 4.62 14.28 1.31
C ALA A 206 4.13 15.07 0.09
N GLY A 207 3.09 15.91 0.23
CA GLY A 207 2.55 16.73 -0.85
C GLY A 207 1.76 15.95 -1.91
N ILE A 208 1.33 14.72 -1.63
CA ILE A 208 0.52 13.88 -2.55
C ILE A 208 -0.89 14.44 -2.71
N THR A 209 -1.45 14.92 -1.60
CA THR A 209 -2.83 15.43 -1.53
C THR A 209 -2.89 16.96 -1.51
N ALA A 210 -1.74 17.64 -1.58
CA ALA A 210 -1.65 19.09 -1.51
C ALA A 210 -1.88 19.74 -2.90
N GLN A 211 -2.91 20.59 -2.98
CA GLN A 211 -3.07 21.67 -3.97
C GLN A 211 -3.17 21.31 -5.47
N THR A 212 -3.41 20.06 -5.86
CA THR A 212 -3.90 19.80 -7.22
C THR A 212 -5.41 19.98 -7.26
N HIS A 213 -5.93 20.73 -8.25
CA HIS A 213 -7.37 20.81 -8.54
C HIS A 213 -7.98 19.44 -8.89
N GLU A 214 -7.13 18.45 -9.16
CA GLU A 214 -7.50 17.06 -9.46
C GLU A 214 -7.04 16.16 -8.31
N SER A 215 -7.99 15.40 -7.74
CA SER A 215 -7.68 14.30 -6.81
C SER A 215 -6.82 13.25 -7.52
N PRO A 216 -5.79 12.69 -6.86
CA PRO A 216 -5.07 11.55 -7.41
C PRO A 216 -6.00 10.33 -7.56
N LEU A 217 -5.65 9.44 -8.48
CA LEU A 217 -6.21 8.09 -8.59
C LEU A 217 -5.45 7.19 -7.63
N LEU A 218 -6.14 6.67 -6.61
CA LEU A 218 -5.53 5.74 -5.67
C LEU A 218 -5.62 4.32 -6.21
N VAL A 219 -4.49 3.65 -6.36
CA VAL A 219 -4.38 2.29 -6.86
C VAL A 219 -4.02 1.36 -5.72
N THR A 220 -4.74 0.25 -5.62
CA THR A 220 -4.46 -0.83 -4.67
C THR A 220 -4.52 -2.17 -5.37
N THR A 221 -3.83 -3.17 -4.82
CA THR A 221 -3.96 -4.57 -5.23
C THR A 221 -4.72 -5.40 -4.18
N SER A 222 -5.22 -4.74 -3.14
CA SER A 222 -5.90 -5.37 -2.00
C SER A 222 -7.42 -5.23 -2.14
N PRO A 223 -8.16 -6.35 -2.31
CA PRO A 223 -9.61 -6.33 -2.22
C PRO A 223 -10.12 -5.80 -0.87
N ALA A 224 -9.46 -6.15 0.24
CA ALA A 224 -9.88 -5.70 1.58
C ALA A 224 -9.86 -4.17 1.73
N VAL A 225 -8.90 -3.50 1.08
CA VAL A 225 -8.84 -2.03 1.03
C VAL A 225 -10.03 -1.47 0.25
N MET A 226 -10.35 -2.05 -0.91
CA MET A 226 -11.48 -1.59 -1.73
C MET A 226 -12.80 -1.78 -0.99
N ASP A 227 -13.03 -2.96 -0.41
CA ASP A 227 -14.22 -3.26 0.38
C ASP A 227 -14.38 -2.30 1.56
N TYR A 228 -13.29 -2.01 2.28
CA TYR A 228 -13.32 -1.04 3.37
C TYR A 228 -13.73 0.36 2.90
N LEU A 229 -13.16 0.83 1.77
CA LEU A 229 -13.53 2.13 1.21
C LEU A 229 -14.99 2.20 0.79
N GLU A 230 -15.52 1.13 0.17
CA GLU A 230 -16.93 1.02 -0.20
C GLU A 230 -17.85 1.07 1.05
N THR A 231 -17.47 0.40 2.14
CA THR A 231 -18.26 0.45 3.40
C THR A 231 -18.24 1.82 4.08
N CYS A 232 -17.21 2.63 3.82
CA CYS A 232 -17.09 3.97 4.39
C CYS A 232 -17.76 5.05 3.53
N ALA A 233 -18.17 4.73 2.30
CA ALA A 233 -18.77 5.68 1.38
C ALA A 233 -20.30 5.72 1.53
N ASP A 234 -20.88 6.92 1.42
CA ASP A 234 -22.33 7.09 1.37
C ASP A 234 -22.84 6.84 -0.06
N GLU A 235 -22.00 7.13 -1.07
CA GLU A 235 -22.27 6.92 -2.48
C GLU A 235 -21.05 6.25 -3.16
N VAL A 236 -21.31 5.19 -3.92
CA VAL A 236 -20.32 4.47 -4.72
C VAL A 236 -20.77 4.45 -6.18
N ILE A 237 -19.97 5.04 -7.06
CA ILE A 237 -20.19 5.03 -8.51
C ILE A 237 -19.16 4.07 -9.12
N ASN A 238 -19.65 2.99 -9.74
CA ASN A 238 -18.80 2.09 -10.52
C ASN A 238 -18.41 2.79 -11.83
N GLY A 239 -17.13 3.15 -11.96
CA GLY A 239 -16.59 3.80 -13.15
C GLY A 239 -16.09 2.80 -14.20
N LEU A 240 -15.54 1.66 -13.76
CA LEU A 240 -15.03 0.59 -14.62
C LEU A 240 -14.98 -0.70 -13.80
N ASP A 241 -15.44 -1.82 -14.37
CA ASP A 241 -15.28 -3.13 -13.75
C ASP A 241 -15.07 -4.17 -14.83
N ILE A 242 -13.85 -4.69 -14.90
CA ILE A 242 -13.44 -5.69 -15.89
C ILE A 242 -12.71 -6.81 -15.14
N GLU A 243 -13.35 -7.97 -15.04
CA GLU A 243 -12.79 -9.17 -14.39
C GLU A 243 -11.63 -9.79 -15.16
N SER A 244 -11.64 -9.65 -16.49
CA SER A 244 -10.59 -10.18 -17.36
C SER A 244 -10.31 -9.20 -18.50
N ILE A 245 -9.17 -8.54 -18.39
CA ILE A 245 -8.58 -7.70 -19.42
C ILE A 245 -7.21 -8.26 -19.78
N LYS A 246 -6.89 -8.27 -21.08
CA LYS A 246 -5.54 -8.60 -21.51
C LYS A 246 -4.61 -7.44 -21.17
N VAL A 247 -3.54 -7.72 -20.45
CA VAL A 247 -2.46 -6.78 -20.14
C VAL A 247 -1.15 -7.30 -20.71
N HIS A 248 -0.23 -6.38 -20.96
CA HIS A 248 1.03 -6.69 -21.64
C HIS A 248 2.18 -6.83 -20.64
N GLU A 249 2.99 -7.87 -20.85
CA GLU A 249 4.22 -8.12 -20.09
C GLU A 249 5.26 -7.00 -20.28
N SER A 250 6.19 -6.90 -19.33
CA SER A 250 7.36 -6.03 -19.45
C SER A 250 8.13 -6.32 -20.74
N GLY A 251 8.53 -5.25 -21.44
CA GLY A 251 9.23 -5.34 -22.73
C GLY A 251 8.33 -5.55 -23.96
N CYS A 252 7.01 -5.70 -23.79
CA CYS A 252 6.09 -5.73 -24.93
C CYS A 252 5.98 -4.34 -25.60
N ALA A 253 6.15 -4.28 -26.92
CA ALA A 253 6.05 -3.03 -27.69
C ALA A 253 4.66 -2.38 -27.64
N CYS A 254 3.60 -3.13 -27.33
CA CYS A 254 2.24 -2.60 -27.20
C CYS A 254 1.93 -2.07 -25.79
N LYS A 255 2.79 -2.34 -24.79
CA LYS A 255 2.53 -2.00 -23.37
C LYS A 255 2.28 -0.51 -23.17
N GLU A 256 3.21 0.35 -23.59
CA GLU A 256 3.12 1.79 -23.37
C GLU A 256 1.83 2.38 -23.96
N ARG A 257 1.52 2.05 -25.21
CA ARG A 257 0.31 2.52 -25.88
C ARG A 257 -0.96 2.05 -25.17
N TRP A 258 -1.02 0.78 -24.80
CA TRP A 258 -2.17 0.24 -24.08
C TRP A 258 -2.37 0.92 -22.72
N GLN A 259 -1.28 1.17 -21.98
CA GLN A 259 -1.35 1.87 -20.69
C GLN A 259 -1.76 3.34 -20.86
N GLN A 260 -1.39 3.97 -21.98
CA GLN A 260 -1.86 5.31 -22.32
C GLN A 260 -3.37 5.31 -22.59
N ASP A 261 -3.84 4.39 -23.43
CA ASP A 261 -5.26 4.24 -23.75
C ASP A 261 -6.08 3.97 -22.46
N LEU A 262 -5.57 3.12 -21.57
CA LEU A 262 -6.20 2.86 -20.27
C LEU A 262 -6.22 4.13 -19.41
N SER A 263 -5.11 4.88 -19.34
CA SER A 263 -5.05 6.11 -18.55
C SER A 263 -6.04 7.16 -19.04
N GLU A 264 -6.25 7.27 -20.35
CA GLU A 264 -7.26 8.16 -20.94
C GLU A 264 -8.69 7.74 -20.55
N ILE A 265 -8.97 6.44 -20.47
CA ILE A 265 -10.26 5.90 -20.00
C ILE A 265 -10.48 6.20 -18.50
N LEU A 266 -9.40 6.16 -17.70
CA LEU A 266 -9.42 6.38 -16.25
C LEU A 266 -9.32 7.86 -15.84
N ASP A 267 -9.20 8.79 -16.79
CA ASP A 267 -9.19 10.23 -16.56
C ASP A 267 -10.54 10.95 -16.82
N PRO A 268 -11.74 10.37 -16.56
CA PRO A 268 -12.96 11.15 -16.69
C PRO A 268 -13.03 12.19 -15.56
N PRO A 269 -13.66 13.35 -15.82
CA PRO A 269 -13.84 14.36 -14.81
C PRO A 269 -14.68 13.79 -13.66
N LEU A 270 -14.20 13.96 -12.42
CA LEU A 270 -14.89 13.50 -11.20
C LEU A 270 -16.31 14.06 -11.06
N SER A 271 -16.65 15.11 -11.81
CA SER A 271 -17.97 15.75 -11.86
C SER A 271 -18.94 15.12 -12.89
N SER A 272 -18.47 14.22 -13.76
CA SER A 272 -19.32 13.54 -14.73
C SER A 272 -20.02 12.35 -14.08
N ASN A 273 -21.35 12.35 -14.09
CA ASN A 273 -22.17 11.20 -13.67
C ASN A 273 -22.33 10.16 -14.79
N ALA A 274 -21.65 10.32 -15.94
CA ALA A 274 -21.77 9.39 -17.05
C ALA A 274 -20.67 8.33 -16.99
N PRO A 275 -21.01 7.02 -16.97
CA PRO A 275 -20.04 5.98 -17.21
C PRO A 275 -19.53 6.10 -18.64
N THR A 276 -18.24 6.41 -18.80
CA THR A 276 -17.56 6.39 -20.10
C THR A 276 -17.43 4.92 -20.51
N GLY A 277 -18.39 4.42 -21.29
CA GLY A 277 -18.44 3.04 -21.81
C GLY A 277 -17.33 2.70 -22.83
N SER A 278 -16.20 3.39 -22.77
CA SER A 278 -15.01 3.11 -23.55
C SER A 278 -14.28 1.92 -22.94
N ARG A 279 -14.45 0.75 -23.56
CA ARG A 279 -13.65 -0.43 -23.25
C ARG A 279 -12.27 -0.28 -23.91
N PRO A 280 -11.17 -0.58 -23.22
CA PRO A 280 -9.86 -0.63 -23.86
C PRO A 280 -9.89 -1.62 -25.04
N ALA A 281 -9.17 -1.29 -26.10
CA ALA A 281 -9.17 -2.08 -27.33
C ALA A 281 -8.74 -3.54 -27.03
N GLU A 282 -9.48 -4.51 -27.56
CA GLU A 282 -9.12 -5.93 -27.44
C GLU A 282 -7.84 -6.18 -28.26
N SER A 283 -6.74 -6.51 -27.58
CA SER A 283 -5.49 -6.90 -28.26
C SER A 283 -5.60 -8.34 -28.80
N ILE A 284 -5.21 -8.51 -30.06
CA ILE A 284 -5.12 -9.80 -30.78
C ILE A 284 -3.70 -10.40 -30.60
N ASP A 285 -2.82 -9.75 -29.84
CA ASP A 285 -1.41 -10.11 -29.78
C ASP A 285 -1.15 -11.32 -28.87
N CYS A 286 -0.04 -12.02 -29.14
CA CYS A 286 0.37 -13.25 -28.46
C CYS A 286 0.89 -13.03 -27.03
N CYS A 287 1.14 -11.78 -26.63
CA CYS A 287 1.62 -11.40 -25.30
C CYS A 287 0.42 -10.93 -24.48
N ALA A 288 -0.23 -11.83 -23.73
CA ALA A 288 -1.38 -11.46 -22.92
C ALA A 288 -1.37 -12.18 -21.57
N LEU A 289 -0.91 -11.47 -20.54
CA LEU A 289 -1.34 -11.74 -19.18
C LEU A 289 -2.83 -11.36 -19.09
N SER A 290 -3.60 -12.03 -18.23
CA SER A 290 -4.93 -11.58 -17.89
C SER A 290 -4.86 -10.83 -16.56
N GLY A 291 -5.60 -9.74 -16.42
CA GLY A 291 -5.75 -9.04 -15.15
C GLY A 291 -7.19 -8.61 -14.92
N GLN A 292 -7.43 -8.13 -13.71
CA GLN A 292 -8.69 -7.52 -13.30
C GLN A 292 -8.45 -6.04 -12.97
N ILE A 293 -9.41 -5.19 -13.33
CA ILE A 293 -9.43 -3.78 -12.95
C ILE A 293 -10.83 -3.37 -12.49
N LYS A 294 -10.92 -2.72 -11.34
CA LYS A 294 -12.16 -2.15 -10.79
C LYS A 294 -11.91 -0.71 -10.33
N LEU A 295 -12.56 0.26 -10.97
CA LEU A 295 -12.54 1.68 -10.63
C LEU A 295 -13.84 2.07 -9.94
N ASN A 296 -13.73 2.59 -8.73
CA ASN A 296 -14.83 3.19 -7.99
C ASN A 296 -14.57 4.69 -7.76
N ILE A 297 -15.62 5.48 -7.93
CA ILE A 297 -15.67 6.87 -7.47
C ILE A 297 -16.55 6.91 -6.23
N LEU A 298 -15.93 7.27 -5.11
CA LEU A 298 -16.50 7.18 -3.77
C LEU A 298 -16.76 8.58 -3.24
N SER A 299 -17.90 8.79 -2.58
CA SER A 299 -18.18 10.05 -1.89
C SER A 299 -19.03 9.83 -0.64
N GLY A 300 -19.03 10.79 0.26
CA GLY A 300 -19.77 10.71 1.50
C GLY A 300 -19.09 11.43 2.65
N GLU A 301 -19.88 11.83 3.63
CA GLU A 301 -19.40 12.46 4.86
C GLU A 301 -18.69 11.44 5.75
N THR A 302 -19.20 10.20 5.78
CA THR A 302 -18.58 9.07 6.49
C THR A 302 -17.16 8.81 5.98
N LEU A 303 -16.96 8.85 4.66
CA LEU A 303 -15.67 8.66 4.02
C LEU A 303 -14.71 9.78 4.42
N LYS A 304 -15.13 11.04 4.34
CA LYS A 304 -14.33 12.20 4.74
C LYS A 304 -13.90 12.13 6.20
N GLN A 305 -14.80 11.76 7.10
CA GLN A 305 -14.51 11.69 8.54
C GLN A 305 -13.58 10.53 8.88
N THR A 306 -13.80 9.37 8.26
CA THR A 306 -13.07 8.13 8.58
C THR A 306 -11.68 8.13 7.95
N VAL A 307 -11.59 8.52 6.68
CA VAL A 307 -10.37 8.46 5.88
C VAL A 307 -9.57 9.77 5.94
N LYS A 308 -10.18 10.86 6.41
CA LYS A 308 -9.60 12.22 6.45
C LYS A 308 -9.14 12.71 5.08
N PHE A 309 -9.85 12.29 4.03
CA PHE A 309 -9.57 12.72 2.67
C PHE A 309 -10.05 14.17 2.45
N PRO A 310 -9.20 15.07 1.92
CA PRO A 310 -9.55 16.49 1.77
C PRO A 310 -10.53 16.79 0.63
N GLY A 311 -10.72 15.87 -0.32
CA GLY A 311 -11.57 16.09 -1.50
C GLY A 311 -13.05 15.68 -1.30
N GLU A 312 -13.89 16.09 -2.25
CA GLU A 312 -15.32 15.72 -2.25
C GLU A 312 -15.57 14.30 -2.74
N ARG A 313 -14.79 13.86 -3.73
CA ARG A 313 -14.87 12.54 -4.36
C ARG A 313 -13.48 11.91 -4.40
N LEU A 314 -13.41 10.64 -4.06
CA LEU A 314 -12.20 9.83 -4.08
C LEU A 314 -12.29 8.82 -5.22
N ALA A 315 -11.29 8.78 -6.11
CA ALA A 315 -11.18 7.71 -7.10
C ALA A 315 -10.23 6.63 -6.59
N ALA A 316 -10.73 5.40 -6.46
CA ALA A 316 -9.96 4.23 -6.05
C ALA A 316 -10.04 3.15 -7.13
N CYS A 317 -8.90 2.52 -7.43
CA CYS A 317 -8.76 1.50 -8.46
C CYS A 317 -8.11 0.25 -7.87
N LEU A 318 -8.81 -0.89 -7.94
CA LEU A 318 -8.26 -2.20 -7.64
C LEU A 318 -7.68 -2.79 -8.92
N VAL A 319 -6.44 -3.28 -8.87
CA VAL A 319 -5.80 -4.01 -9.99
C VAL A 319 -5.16 -5.31 -9.49
N THR A 320 -5.36 -6.39 -10.23
CA THR A 320 -4.72 -7.68 -9.96
C THR A 320 -4.36 -8.38 -11.28
N LEU A 321 -3.37 -9.26 -11.26
CA LEU A 321 -3.09 -10.17 -12.36
C LEU A 321 -3.73 -11.52 -12.06
N ASN A 322 -4.42 -12.08 -13.06
CA ASN A 322 -4.99 -13.41 -13.01
C ASN A 322 -3.88 -14.41 -13.36
N SER A 323 -3.42 -15.16 -12.36
CA SER A 323 -2.42 -16.23 -12.47
C SER A 323 -3.00 -17.56 -12.92
#